data_AF-A0A820N2J2-F1
#
_entry.id   AF-A0A820N2J2-F1
#
_cell.length_a   1.000
_cell.length_b   1.000
_cell.length_c   1.000
_cell.angle_alpha   90.00
_cell.angle_beta   90.00
_cell.angle_gamma   90.00
#
_symmetry.space_group_name_H-M   'P 1'
#
loop_
_entity.id
_entity.type
_entity.pdbx_description
1 polymer ?
#
loop_
_entity_poly.entity_id
_entity_poly.type
_entity_poly.pdbx_seq_one_letter_code
_entity_poly.pdbx_strand_id
1 'polypeptide(L)'
;DLSDDDNDDRQQEEKISQDEEVTHHVRTELVYFTSSTPNQNLIDILSKSYKDVQTFTDEIKCVEHIKSTSNQIFFIIDGIPSTTLIEAIQSLIQIDSIFIYSPSSDALSAINLKSHNYLLNS
;
A
#
# COMPACT_ATOMS: atom_id res chain seq x y z
N ASP A 1 -62.29 28.96 -30.08
CA ASP A 1 -61.03 28.24 -29.86
C ASP A 1 -60.99 27.79 -28.42
N LEU A 2 -61.13 26.48 -28.24
CA LEU A 2 -60.92 25.77 -26.99
C LEU A 2 -59.54 25.12 -27.10
N SER A 3 -58.67 25.34 -26.11
CA SER A 3 -57.45 24.56 -25.94
C SER A 3 -57.41 24.04 -24.51
N ASP A 4 -57.91 22.82 -24.34
CA ASP A 4 -57.51 21.91 -23.28
C ASP A 4 -56.21 21.23 -23.73
N ASP A 5 -55.17 21.25 -22.88
CA ASP A 5 -54.37 20.04 -22.65
C ASP A 5 -53.57 20.18 -21.35
N ASP A 6 -53.87 19.27 -20.43
CA ASP A 6 -53.16 19.01 -19.19
C ASP A 6 -51.73 18.55 -19.47
N ASN A 7 -50.76 19.00 -18.67
CA ASN A 7 -49.79 18.04 -18.14
C ASN A 7 -49.11 18.51 -16.86
N ASP A 8 -49.40 17.73 -15.82
CA ASP A 8 -48.56 17.42 -14.68
C ASP A 8 -47.08 17.38 -15.05
N ASP A 9 -46.22 18.03 -14.25
CA ASP A 9 -45.00 17.38 -13.77
C ASP A 9 -44.33 18.25 -12.71
N ARG A 10 -44.74 17.98 -11.46
CA ARG A 10 -43.93 18.27 -10.28
C ARG A 10 -42.69 17.38 -10.34
N GLN A 11 -41.62 17.87 -10.96
CA GLN A 11 -40.27 17.35 -10.76
C GLN A 11 -39.57 18.39 -9.88
N GLN A 12 -39.54 18.30 -8.56
CA GLN A 12 -38.81 17.29 -7.77
C GLN A 12 -37.41 17.02 -8.33
N GLU A 13 -36.65 18.07 -8.63
CA GLU A 13 -35.20 17.94 -8.68
C GLU A 13 -34.67 17.78 -7.26
N GLU A 14 -34.44 16.50 -6.99
CA GLU A 14 -33.75 15.88 -5.89
C GLU A 14 -32.67 16.80 -5.30
N LYS A 15 -32.79 17.02 -3.98
CA LYS A 15 -31.62 17.21 -3.13
C LYS A 15 -30.71 16.02 -3.42
N ILE A 16 -29.72 16.23 -4.29
CA ILE A 16 -28.57 15.35 -4.37
C ILE A 16 -27.98 15.40 -2.97
N SER A 17 -28.28 14.35 -2.21
CA SER A 17 -27.60 14.04 -0.98
C SER A 17 -26.14 14.08 -1.36
N GLN A 18 -25.42 15.06 -0.83
CA GLN A 18 -23.99 14.93 -0.67
C GLN A 18 -23.79 13.81 0.34
N ASP A 19 -24.07 12.58 -0.09
CA ASP A 19 -23.29 11.46 0.36
C ASP A 19 -21.91 11.79 -0.18
N GLU A 20 -21.17 12.51 0.67
CA GLU A 20 -19.72 12.53 0.65
C GLU A 20 -19.32 11.06 0.60
N GLU A 21 -19.18 10.54 -0.61
CA GLU A 21 -18.23 9.49 -0.89
C GLU A 21 -16.89 10.14 -0.57
N VAL A 22 -16.57 10.15 0.74
CA VAL A 22 -15.23 10.34 1.25
C VAL A 22 -14.49 9.18 0.65
N THR A 23 -14.04 9.34 -0.59
CA THR A 23 -12.89 8.63 -1.12
C THR A 23 -11.77 9.02 -0.17
N HIS A 24 -11.65 8.30 0.95
CA HIS A 24 -10.46 8.28 1.75
C HIS A 24 -9.37 8.00 0.74
N HIS A 25 -8.62 9.03 0.37
CA HIS A 25 -7.41 8.87 -0.41
C HIS A 25 -6.51 8.09 0.54
N VAL A 26 -6.57 6.75 0.48
CA VAL A 26 -5.78 5.90 1.35
C VAL A 26 -4.36 6.14 0.90
N ARG A 27 -3.67 7.01 1.65
CA ARG A 27 -2.33 7.44 1.32
C ARG A 27 -1.44 6.22 1.45
N THR A 28 -0.85 5.77 0.34
CA THR A 28 0.11 4.67 0.38
C THR A 28 1.37 5.13 1.11
N GLU A 29 1.73 4.41 2.15
CA GLU A 29 2.94 4.59 2.93
C GLU A 29 4.05 3.71 2.37
N LEU A 30 5.28 4.23 2.33
CA LEU A 30 6.43 3.46 1.87
C LEU A 30 7.27 3.04 3.06
N VAL A 31 7.37 1.73 3.27
CA VAL A 31 8.13 1.14 4.36
C VAL A 31 9.33 0.41 3.76
N TYR A 32 10.54 0.76 4.17
CA TYR A 32 11.79 0.12 3.80
C TYR A 32 12.35 -0.65 4.99
N PHE A 33 12.65 -1.92 4.79
CA PHE A 33 13.28 -2.78 5.77
C PHE A 33 14.59 -3.36 5.24
N THR A 34 15.61 -3.41 6.10
CA THR A 34 16.82 -4.20 5.84
C THR A 34 17.25 -4.94 7.11
N SER A 35 17.75 -6.16 6.98
CA SER A 35 18.41 -6.90 8.06
C SER A 35 19.90 -6.56 8.19
N SER A 36 20.40 -5.64 7.35
CA SER A 36 21.82 -5.30 7.23
C SER A 36 22.04 -3.78 7.32
N THR A 37 23.16 -3.29 6.78
CA THR A 37 23.38 -1.85 6.69
C THR A 37 22.48 -1.25 5.61
N PRO A 38 21.67 -0.22 5.90
CA PRO A 38 20.80 0.40 4.91
C PRO A 38 21.54 0.90 3.68
N ASN A 39 20.97 0.64 2.50
CA ASN A 39 21.45 1.21 1.25
C ASN A 39 21.01 2.67 1.15
N GLN A 40 21.86 3.58 1.63
CA GLN A 40 21.55 5.01 1.67
C GLN A 40 21.18 5.58 0.29
N ASN A 41 21.82 5.12 -0.79
CA ASN A 41 21.52 5.59 -2.14
C ASN A 41 20.10 5.20 -2.56
N LEU A 42 19.67 3.98 -2.24
CA LEU A 42 18.29 3.54 -2.48
C LEU A 42 17.29 4.36 -1.66
N ILE A 43 17.57 4.60 -0.37
CA ILE A 43 16.72 5.45 0.49
C ILE A 43 16.62 6.87 -0.07
N ASP A 44 17.72 7.46 -0.53
CA ASP A 44 17.74 8.80 -1.10
C ASP A 44 16.92 8.89 -2.40
N ILE A 45 16.96 7.85 -3.23
CA ILE A 45 16.13 7.74 -4.44
C ILE A 45 14.66 7.64 -4.07
N LEU A 46 14.31 6.77 -3.11
CA LEU A 46 12.93 6.60 -2.65
C LEU A 46 12.38 7.89 -2.04
N SER A 47 13.20 8.59 -1.25
CA SER A 47 12.83 9.84 -0.57
C SER A 47 12.59 11.02 -1.54
N LYS A 48 13.09 10.94 -2.78
CA LYS A 48 12.76 11.94 -3.82
C LYS A 48 11.33 11.79 -4.33
N SER A 49 10.83 10.55 -4.39
CA SER A 49 9.50 10.23 -4.92
C SER A 49 8.43 10.10 -3.83
N TYR A 50 8.84 9.76 -2.61
CA TYR A 50 7.95 9.52 -1.47
C TYR A 50 8.41 10.36 -0.28
N LYS A 51 7.53 11.25 0.20
CA LYS A 51 7.88 12.23 1.24
C LYS A 51 8.18 11.64 2.63
N ASP A 52 7.77 10.40 2.90
CA ASP A 52 7.79 9.81 4.24
C ASP A 52 8.20 8.33 4.21
N VAL A 53 9.42 8.04 3.77
CA VAL A 53 9.98 6.67 3.75
C VAL A 53 10.30 6.23 5.18
N GLN A 54 9.55 5.29 5.73
CA GLN A 54 9.84 4.71 7.05
C GLN A 54 10.90 3.63 6.91
N THR A 55 12.04 3.80 7.57
CA THR A 55 13.19 2.88 7.47
C THR A 55 13.34 2.08 8.75
N PHE A 56 13.40 0.75 8.63
CA PHE A 56 13.55 -0.17 9.75
C PHE A 56 14.76 -1.09 9.55
N THR A 57 15.54 -1.27 10.62
CA THR A 57 16.59 -2.29 10.73
C THR A 57 16.27 -3.38 11.75
N ASP A 58 15.13 -3.22 12.45
CA ASP A 58 14.63 -4.11 13.47
C ASP A 58 13.31 -4.70 12.98
N GLU A 59 13.29 -6.03 12.82
CA GLU A 59 12.16 -6.76 12.26
C GLU A 59 10.89 -6.60 13.11
N ILE A 60 11.03 -6.65 14.44
CA ILE A 60 9.91 -6.56 15.37
C ILE A 60 9.26 -5.19 15.25
N LYS A 61 10.07 -4.13 15.28
CA LYS A 61 9.56 -2.76 15.14
C LYS A 61 8.92 -2.51 13.78
N CYS A 62 9.49 -3.07 12.72
CA CYS A 62 8.92 -2.97 11.37
C CYS A 62 7.52 -3.59 11.31
N VAL A 63 7.36 -4.80 11.85
CA VAL A 63 6.08 -5.51 11.86
C VAL A 63 5.06 -4.81 12.76
N GLU A 64 5.47 -4.32 13.94
CA GLU A 64 4.59 -3.55 14.83
C GLU A 64 4.08 -2.28 14.15
N HIS A 65 4.97 -1.55 13.45
CA HIS A 65 4.61 -0.37 12.67
C HIS A 65 3.58 -0.69 11.59
N ILE A 66 3.88 -1.69 10.74
CA ILE A 66 2.98 -2.15 9.67
C ILE A 66 1.60 -2.53 10.23
N LYS A 67 1.54 -3.23 11.36
CA LYS A 67 0.26 -3.60 12.01
C LYS A 67 -0.51 -2.40 12.57
N SER A 68 0.20 -1.36 12.99
CA SER A 68 -0.39 -0.18 13.63
C SER A 68 -0.94 0.85 12.64
N THR A 69 -0.46 0.87 11.40
CA THR A 69 -0.90 1.85 10.40
C THR A 69 -2.21 1.42 9.74
N SER A 70 -3.12 2.36 9.50
CA SER A 70 -4.34 2.10 8.72
C SER A 70 -4.15 2.38 7.22
N ASN A 71 -2.94 2.78 6.82
CA ASN A 71 -2.61 3.09 5.43
C ASN A 71 -2.32 1.81 4.64
N GLN A 72 -2.50 1.89 3.32
CA GLN A 72 -1.92 0.90 2.41
C GLN A 72 -0.39 1.07 2.40
N ILE A 73 0.35 -0.02 2.24
CA ILE A 73 1.79 -0.07 2.38
C ILE A 73 2.40 -0.64 1.12
N PHE A 74 3.35 0.11 0.57
CA PHE A 74 4.32 -0.41 -0.38
C PHE A 74 5.57 -0.82 0.39
N PHE A 75 5.79 -2.13 0.54
CA PHE A 75 6.84 -2.66 1.40
C PHE A 75 8.09 -3.02 0.60
N ILE A 76 9.22 -2.42 0.94
CA ILE A 76 10.52 -2.68 0.32
C ILE A 76 11.40 -3.42 1.30
N ILE A 77 11.96 -4.54 0.87
CA ILE A 77 12.92 -5.34 1.62
C ILE A 77 14.26 -5.29 0.88
N ASP A 78 15.29 -4.79 1.53
CA ASP A 78 16.67 -4.79 1.04
C ASP A 78 17.47 -5.90 1.70
N GLY A 79 17.70 -6.96 0.93
CA GLY A 79 18.34 -8.20 1.34
C GLY A 79 17.41 -9.42 1.24
N ILE A 80 17.84 -10.52 1.85
CA ILE A 80 17.05 -11.75 1.90
C ILE A 80 16.04 -11.63 3.05
N PRO A 81 14.72 -11.68 2.78
CA PRO A 81 13.73 -11.65 3.84
C PRO A 81 13.82 -12.91 4.71
N SER A 82 13.61 -12.75 6.01
CA SER A 82 13.41 -13.91 6.90
C SER A 82 12.04 -14.53 6.65
N THR A 83 11.91 -15.84 6.85
CA THR A 83 10.61 -16.52 6.77
C THR A 83 9.63 -15.96 7.81
N THR A 84 10.12 -15.60 8.99
CA THR A 84 9.33 -15.00 10.08
C THR A 84 8.74 -13.64 9.69
N LEU A 85 9.52 -12.75 9.06
CA LEU A 85 9.02 -11.48 8.56
C LEU A 85 7.92 -11.70 7.53
N ILE A 86 8.17 -12.59 6.58
CA ILE A 86 7.25 -12.90 5.48
C ILE A 86 5.92 -13.47 6.01
N GLU A 87 5.97 -14.42 6.93
CA GLU A 87 4.77 -14.97 7.59
C GLU A 87 4.01 -13.90 8.40
N ALA A 88 4.73 -13.03 9.11
CA ALA A 88 4.13 -11.99 9.94
C ALA A 88 3.35 -10.94 9.13
N ILE A 89 3.79 -10.68 7.90
CA ILE A 89 3.21 -9.66 7.02
C ILE A 89 2.25 -10.23 5.96
N GLN A 90 2.35 -11.52 5.65
CA GLN A 90 1.56 -12.17 4.59
C GLN A 90 0.05 -11.97 4.76
N SER A 91 -0.43 -12.02 6.00
CA SER A 91 -1.86 -11.93 6.32
C SER A 91 -2.38 -10.49 6.43
N LEU A 92 -1.51 -9.49 6.29
CA LEU A 92 -1.86 -8.10 6.51
C LEU A 92 -2.41 -7.48 5.23
N ILE A 93 -3.70 -7.14 5.25
CA ILE A 93 -4.42 -6.51 4.12
C ILE A 93 -3.94 -5.09 3.79
N GLN A 94 -3.14 -4.51 4.68
CA GLN A 94 -2.53 -3.19 4.48
C GLN A 94 -1.38 -3.25 3.48
N ILE A 95 -0.80 -4.42 3.21
CA ILE A 95 0.30 -4.54 2.26
C ILE A 95 -0.29 -4.78 0.88
N ASP A 96 -0.11 -3.81 -0.01
CA ASP A 96 -0.56 -3.89 -1.39
C ASP A 96 0.46 -4.62 -2.27
N SER A 97 1.73 -4.28 -2.07
CA SER A 97 2.84 -4.76 -2.89
C SER A 97 4.11 -4.90 -2.07
N ILE A 98 4.90 -5.92 -2.40
CA ILE A 98 6.20 -6.19 -1.77
C ILE A 98 7.29 -6.14 -2.84
N PHE A 99 8.28 -5.28 -2.66
CA PHE A 99 9.46 -5.20 -3.52
C PHE A 99 10.65 -5.77 -2.76
N ILE A 100 11.32 -6.77 -3.32
CA ILE A 100 12.51 -7.38 -2.71
C ILE A 100 13.71 -7.03 -3.57
N TYR A 101 14.52 -6.13 -3.02
CA TYR A 101 15.82 -5.74 -3.56
C TYR A 101 16.87 -6.69 -2.99
N SER A 102 17.20 -7.75 -3.74
CA SER A 102 18.22 -8.71 -3.30
C SER A 102 18.99 -9.23 -4.50
N PRO A 103 20.33 -9.18 -4.48
CA PRO A 103 21.14 -9.78 -5.53
C PRO A 103 21.16 -11.32 -5.46
N SER A 104 20.54 -11.93 -4.44
CA SER A 104 20.54 -13.37 -4.25
C SER A 104 19.38 -14.05 -4.97
N SER A 105 19.68 -15.09 -5.75
CA SER A 105 18.69 -16.00 -6.34
C SER A 105 17.78 -16.65 -5.30
N ASP A 106 18.24 -16.75 -4.05
CA ASP A 106 17.50 -17.40 -2.96
C ASP A 106 16.35 -16.52 -2.43
N ALA A 107 16.35 -15.22 -2.75
CA ALA A 107 15.25 -14.33 -2.41
C ALA A 107 13.92 -14.82 -3.02
N LEU A 108 13.95 -15.37 -4.24
CA LEU A 108 12.79 -16.00 -4.88
C LEU A 108 12.26 -17.21 -4.10
N SER A 109 13.13 -18.02 -3.52
CA SER A 109 12.74 -19.22 -2.77
C SER A 109 12.08 -18.89 -1.43
N ALA A 110 12.40 -17.73 -0.84
CA ALA A 110 11.74 -17.22 0.36
C ALA A 110 10.33 -16.66 0.08
N ILE A 111 10.00 -16.41 -1.19
CA ILE A 111 8.77 -15.77 -1.64
C ILE A 111 7.90 -16.80 -2.36
N ASN A 112 7.24 -17.68 -1.62
CA ASN A 112 6.28 -18.63 -2.19
C ASN A 112 4.83 -18.29 -1.79
N LEU A 113 4.48 -17.01 -1.81
CA LEU A 113 3.19 -16.55 -1.29
C LEU A 113 2.30 -16.01 -2.41
N LYS A 114 1.05 -16.49 -2.44
CA LYS A 114 0.04 -16.14 -3.46
C LYS A 114 -0.70 -14.82 -3.18
N SER A 115 -0.46 -14.20 -2.03
CA SER A 115 -1.30 -13.13 -1.50
C SER A 115 -0.89 -11.72 -1.96
N HIS A 116 0.35 -11.55 -2.43
CA HIS A 116 0.95 -10.24 -2.69
C HIS A 116 1.63 -10.19 -4.06
N ASN A 117 1.66 -9.01 -4.65
CA ASN A 117 2.45 -8.76 -5.85
C ASN A 117 3.91 -8.55 -5.47
N TYR A 118 4.80 -9.34 -6.08
CA TYR A 118 6.23 -9.27 -5.84
C TYR A 118 6.96 -8.70 -7.04
N LEU A 119 7.81 -7.71 -6.78
CA LEU A 119 8.75 -7.18 -7.76
C LEU A 119 10.16 -7.48 -7.26
N LEU A 120 10.93 -8.18 -8.08
CA LEU A 120 12.29 -8.60 -7.80
C LEU A 120 13.23 -7.83 -8.72
N ASN A 121 14.29 -7.26 -8.14
CA ASN A 121 15.38 -6.70 -8.92
C ASN A 121 16.65 -7.49 -8.61
N SER A 122 17.08 -8.27 -9.60
CA SER A 122 18.29 -9.10 -9.59
C SER A 122 19.44 -8.39 -10.27
#